data_AF-A0A7Z9F4E9-F1
#
_entry.id   AF-A0A7Z9F4E9-F1
#
_cell.length_a   1.000
_cell.length_b   1.000
_cell.length_c   1.000
_cell.angle_alpha   90.00
_cell.angle_beta   90.00
_cell.angle_gamma   90.00
#
_symmetry.space_group_name_H-M   'P 1'
#
loop_
_entity.id
_entity.type
_entity.pdbx_description
1 polymer ?
#
loop_
_entity_poly.entity_id
_entity_poly.type
_entity_poly.pdbx_seq_one_letter_code
_entity_poly.pdbx_strand_id
1 'polypeptide(L)'
;MNIARFLWNNRIQWGIVEGDEVRAIQDNLYEGAQAGTRLCALSDVRLLAPIDVQTNKVPAIAANYGEKDQRDGPGIFMKQPGTVIGHNEPIVYPRIGRSIIHEAEVGIVIGRRARHISVSEAMEYVLGYTCVNDVSARELATSDLGAGTSMRWKHFDTFCPIGPWITTGLDGDNLQIQCRVNGQTVMDGSSSGMIWNVAELVSWVSEVMALNPGDVIPSGCPGVDEINVGDTVEVEVEGIGTLSNPVAADV
;
A
#
# COMPACT_ATOMS: atom_id res chain seq x y z
N MET A 1 4.37 -15.58 5.45
CA MET A 1 3.13 -16.21 4.92
C MET A 1 2.39 -15.16 4.11
N ASN A 2 1.75 -15.52 3.00
CA ASN A 2 1.08 -14.56 2.11
C ASN A 2 -0.44 -14.67 2.29
N ILE A 3 -1.10 -13.58 2.65
CA ILE A 3 -2.54 -13.51 2.93
C ILE A 3 -3.20 -12.65 1.86
N ALA A 4 -4.09 -13.24 1.07
CA ALA A 4 -4.76 -12.57 -0.03
C ALA A 4 -6.25 -12.36 0.26
N ARG A 5 -6.77 -11.23 -0.19
CA ARG A 5 -8.20 -11.00 -0.39
C ARG A 5 -8.50 -11.22 -1.87
N PHE A 6 -9.50 -12.03 -2.18
CA PHE A 6 -9.78 -12.42 -3.57
C PHE A 6 -11.27 -12.65 -3.82
N LEU A 7 -11.65 -12.53 -5.09
CA LEU A 7 -12.96 -12.91 -5.60
C LEU A 7 -12.87 -14.30 -6.23
N TRP A 8 -13.66 -15.23 -5.71
CA TRP A 8 -13.80 -16.59 -6.25
C TRP A 8 -15.25 -17.04 -6.15
N ASN A 9 -15.81 -17.63 -7.21
CA ASN A 9 -17.21 -18.06 -7.27
C ASN A 9 -18.21 -16.97 -6.83
N ASN A 10 -18.00 -15.73 -7.27
CA ASN A 10 -18.80 -14.54 -6.91
C ASN A 10 -18.85 -14.22 -5.41
N ARG A 11 -17.86 -14.66 -4.63
CA ARG A 11 -17.72 -14.35 -3.21
C ARG A 11 -16.36 -13.74 -2.94
N ILE A 12 -16.35 -12.66 -2.17
CA ILE A 12 -15.12 -12.07 -1.63
C ILE A 12 -14.73 -12.88 -0.41
N GLN A 13 -13.48 -13.35 -0.38
CA GLN A 13 -12.95 -14.18 0.68
C GLN A 13 -11.50 -13.80 0.98
N TRP A 14 -11.02 -14.26 2.13
CA TRP A 14 -9.62 -14.21 2.51
C TRP A 14 -9.03 -15.62 2.52
N GLY A 15 -7.75 -15.74 2.22
CA GLY A 15 -7.04 -17.01 2.12
C GLY A 15 -5.54 -16.83 2.20
N ILE A 16 -4.84 -17.93 2.41
CA ILE A 16 -3.38 -17.98 2.43
C ILE A 16 -2.89 -18.54 1.09
N VAL A 17 -1.97 -17.83 0.46
CA VAL A 17 -1.35 -18.21 -0.80
C VAL A 17 -0.09 -19.03 -0.50
N GLU A 18 -0.04 -20.25 -1.03
CA GLU A 18 1.11 -21.16 -0.95
C GLU A 18 1.40 -21.72 -2.35
N GLY A 19 2.50 -21.26 -2.95
CA GLY A 19 2.83 -21.61 -4.33
C GLY A 19 1.74 -21.11 -5.30
N ASP A 20 1.13 -22.03 -6.02
CA ASP A 20 0.09 -21.78 -7.02
C ASP A 20 -1.33 -22.05 -6.50
N GLU A 21 -1.51 -22.15 -5.18
CA GLU A 21 -2.80 -22.46 -4.55
C GLU A 21 -3.22 -21.44 -3.50
N VAL A 22 -4.53 -21.37 -3.29
CA VAL A 22 -5.15 -20.60 -2.20
C VAL A 22 -5.77 -21.57 -1.20
N ARG A 23 -5.47 -21.36 0.08
CA ARG A 23 -5.93 -22.18 1.20
C ARG A 23 -6.82 -21.35 2.12
N ALA A 24 -7.77 -22.00 2.77
CA ALA A 24 -8.63 -21.34 3.75
C ALA A 24 -7.80 -20.80 4.91
N ILE A 25 -8.21 -19.68 5.50
CA ILE A 25 -7.68 -19.25 6.79
C ILE A 25 -8.36 -20.05 7.89
N GLN A 26 -7.56 -20.66 8.75
CA GLN A 26 -7.99 -21.14 10.06
C GLN A 26 -7.80 -20.03 11.08
N ASP A 27 -8.68 -20.00 12.09
CA ASP A 27 -8.71 -18.99 13.15
C ASP A 27 -9.00 -17.56 12.65
N ASN A 28 -8.32 -16.56 13.21
CA ASN A 28 -8.55 -15.15 12.94
C ASN A 28 -7.49 -14.61 11.97
N LEU A 29 -7.94 -13.96 10.90
CA LEU A 29 -7.10 -13.28 9.89
C LEU A 29 -5.97 -12.45 10.51
N TYR A 30 -6.27 -11.70 11.57
CA TYR A 30 -5.36 -10.73 12.17
C TYR A 30 -4.63 -11.26 13.42
N GLU A 31 -5.01 -12.45 13.91
CA GLU A 31 -4.46 -13.05 15.12
C GLU A 31 -4.09 -14.52 14.85
N GLY A 32 -2.84 -14.74 14.41
CA GLY A 32 -2.29 -16.09 14.31
C GLY A 32 -2.86 -16.95 13.17
N ALA A 33 -3.31 -16.33 12.07
CA ALA A 33 -3.84 -17.04 10.91
C ALA A 33 -2.98 -18.23 10.46
N GLN A 34 -3.61 -19.37 10.21
CA GLN A 34 -2.95 -20.59 9.73
C GLN A 34 -3.58 -21.11 8.44
N ALA A 35 -2.77 -21.77 7.61
CA ALA A 35 -3.22 -22.36 6.35
C ALA A 35 -4.05 -23.62 6.61
N GLY A 36 -5.32 -23.56 6.24
CA GLY A 36 -6.26 -24.67 6.34
C GLY A 36 -6.28 -25.56 5.10
N THR A 37 -7.47 -26.03 4.76
CA THR A 37 -7.69 -26.85 3.57
C THR A 37 -7.51 -26.02 2.29
N ARG A 38 -7.02 -26.67 1.23
CA ARG A 38 -6.98 -26.11 -0.11
C ARG A 38 -8.38 -25.67 -0.57
N LEU A 39 -8.48 -24.48 -1.16
CA LEU A 39 -9.70 -23.96 -1.77
C LEU A 39 -9.68 -24.11 -3.29
N CYS A 40 -8.70 -23.50 -3.96
CA CYS A 40 -8.59 -23.43 -5.43
C CYS A 40 -7.16 -23.15 -5.88
N ALA A 41 -6.91 -23.18 -7.19
CA ALA A 41 -5.66 -22.65 -7.73
C ALA A 41 -5.67 -21.12 -7.67
N LEU A 42 -4.51 -20.50 -7.47
CA LEU A 42 -4.34 -19.04 -7.51
C LEU A 42 -4.77 -18.44 -8.85
N SER A 43 -4.60 -19.18 -9.95
CA SER A 43 -5.05 -18.76 -11.29
C SER A 43 -6.58 -18.73 -11.45
N ASP A 44 -7.33 -19.35 -10.54
CA ASP A 44 -8.80 -19.39 -10.59
C ASP A 44 -9.46 -18.18 -9.89
N VAL A 45 -8.67 -17.33 -9.22
CA VAL A 45 -9.19 -16.21 -8.43
C VAL A 45 -8.78 -14.88 -9.03
N ARG A 46 -9.62 -13.85 -8.79
CA ARG A 46 -9.20 -12.46 -9.01
C ARG A 46 -8.71 -11.90 -7.68
N LEU A 47 -7.42 -11.60 -7.59
CA LEU A 47 -6.87 -10.87 -6.45
C LEU A 47 -7.52 -9.49 -6.35
N LEU A 48 -7.84 -9.09 -5.12
CA LEU A 48 -8.37 -7.76 -4.79
C LEU A 48 -7.32 -7.05 -3.93
N ALA A 49 -7.50 -5.74 -3.71
CA ALA A 49 -6.71 -5.05 -2.69
C ALA A 49 -6.88 -5.77 -1.35
N PRO A 50 -5.78 -6.10 -0.62
CA PRO A 50 -5.83 -6.84 0.63
C PRO A 50 -6.18 -5.90 1.81
N ILE A 51 -7.28 -5.18 1.65
CA ILE A 51 -7.87 -4.25 2.61
C ILE A 51 -9.39 -4.23 2.41
N ASP A 52 -10.15 -4.11 3.49
CA ASP A 52 -11.59 -3.84 3.43
C ASP A 52 -11.86 -2.35 3.70
N VAL A 53 -12.00 -1.57 2.62
CA VAL A 53 -12.18 -0.11 2.71
C VAL A 53 -13.49 0.34 3.36
N GLN A 54 -14.41 -0.59 3.68
CA GLN A 54 -15.60 -0.26 4.48
C GLN A 54 -15.29 -0.13 5.98
N THR A 55 -14.25 -0.83 6.45
CA THR A 55 -13.85 -0.87 7.87
C THR A 55 -12.47 -0.30 8.13
N ASN A 56 -11.64 -0.20 7.08
CA ASN A 56 -10.24 0.14 7.18
C ASN A 56 -9.89 1.41 6.41
N LYS A 57 -8.79 2.01 6.83
CA LYS A 57 -8.31 3.31 6.34
C LYS A 57 -6.84 3.26 5.94
N VAL A 58 -6.43 4.26 5.17
CA VAL A 58 -5.06 4.40 4.64
C VAL A 58 -4.47 5.74 5.07
N PRO A 59 -3.89 5.85 6.29
CA PRO A 59 -3.15 7.04 6.71
C PRO A 59 -1.72 6.97 6.17
N ALA A 60 -1.48 7.61 5.02
CA ALA A 60 -0.21 7.60 4.30
C ALA A 60 0.79 8.64 4.85
N ILE A 61 2.07 8.35 4.64
CA ILE A 61 3.20 9.11 5.18
C ILE A 61 3.84 9.95 4.08
N ALA A 62 3.96 11.26 4.33
CA ALA A 62 4.64 12.19 3.42
C ALA A 62 6.09 12.43 3.84
N ALA A 63 6.98 12.45 2.84
CA ALA A 63 8.38 12.89 2.95
C ALA A 63 9.22 12.10 3.97
N ASN A 64 9.22 10.77 3.86
CA ASN A 64 9.99 9.84 4.69
C ASN A 64 11.34 9.39 4.07
N TYR A 65 11.80 10.05 3.00
CA TYR A 65 13.05 9.76 2.32
C TYR A 65 13.82 11.04 2.03
N GLY A 66 15.14 10.93 1.86
CA GLY A 66 16.04 12.06 1.65
C GLY A 66 16.70 12.54 2.94
N GLU A 67 16.96 13.84 3.04
CA GLU A 67 17.61 14.42 4.22
C GLU A 67 16.60 14.67 5.35
N LYS A 68 16.94 14.22 6.56
CA LYS A 68 16.17 14.51 7.76
C LYS A 68 16.19 16.02 8.04
N ASP A 69 15.01 16.61 8.12
CA ASP A 69 14.83 18.04 8.42
C ASP A 69 14.48 18.29 9.90
N GLN A 70 14.04 19.50 10.23
CA GLN A 70 13.73 19.92 11.60
C GLN A 70 12.30 19.60 12.05
N ARG A 71 11.49 18.90 11.23
CA ARG A 71 10.15 18.48 11.64
C ARG A 71 10.22 17.46 12.76
N ASP A 72 9.22 17.48 13.63
CA ASP A 72 9.07 16.56 14.76
C ASP A 72 8.67 15.15 14.33
N GLY A 73 7.99 15.03 13.19
CA GLY A 73 7.65 13.76 12.56
C GLY A 73 7.23 13.91 11.10
N PRO A 74 6.92 12.80 10.41
CA PRO A 74 6.45 12.85 9.04
C PRO A 74 5.05 13.44 8.95
N GLY A 75 4.73 14.00 7.77
CA GLY A 75 3.36 14.42 7.48
C GLY A 75 2.44 13.22 7.34
N ILE A 76 1.22 13.31 7.87
CA ILE A 76 0.19 12.28 7.69
C ILE A 76 -0.94 12.85 6.83
N PHE A 77 -1.38 12.09 5.84
CA PHE A 77 -2.60 12.37 5.08
C PHE A 77 -3.42 11.10 4.90
N MET A 78 -4.69 11.25 4.57
CA MET A 78 -5.56 10.11 4.28
C MET A 78 -5.56 9.83 2.78
N LYS A 79 -5.75 8.58 2.39
CA LYS A 79 -6.30 8.23 1.08
C LYS A 79 -7.73 7.74 1.24
N GLN A 80 -8.63 8.29 0.43
CA GLN A 80 -10.04 7.96 0.52
C GLN A 80 -10.34 6.56 -0.04
N PRO A 81 -11.39 5.86 0.45
CA PRO A 81 -11.76 4.52 0.00
C PRO A 81 -11.79 4.32 -1.52
N GLY A 82 -12.33 5.28 -2.28
CA GLY A 82 -12.42 5.20 -3.75
C GLY A 82 -11.08 5.17 -4.49
N THR A 83 -9.99 5.58 -3.83
CA THR A 83 -8.64 5.50 -4.41
C THR A 83 -8.14 4.07 -4.49
N VAL A 84 -8.64 3.16 -3.64
CA VAL A 84 -8.05 1.84 -3.45
C VAL A 84 -8.46 0.89 -4.58
N ILE A 85 -7.46 0.30 -5.23
CA ILE A 85 -7.64 -0.75 -6.23
C ILE A 85 -6.64 -1.89 -6.01
N GLY A 86 -6.99 -3.09 -6.44
CA GLY A 86 -6.15 -4.28 -6.32
C GLY A 86 -5.20 -4.48 -7.50
N HIS A 87 -4.51 -5.63 -7.46
CA HIS A 87 -3.66 -6.08 -8.54
C HIS A 87 -4.44 -6.27 -9.86
N ASN A 88 -3.86 -5.81 -10.97
CA ASN A 88 -4.40 -5.77 -12.34
C ASN A 88 -5.63 -4.88 -12.56
N GLU A 89 -6.08 -4.14 -11.55
CA GLU A 89 -7.12 -3.12 -11.72
C GLU A 89 -6.49 -1.82 -12.29
N PRO A 90 -7.19 -1.08 -13.17
CA PRO A 90 -6.57 0.05 -13.87
C PRO A 90 -6.46 1.29 -12.99
N ILE A 91 -5.31 1.97 -13.05
CA ILE A 91 -5.18 3.37 -12.63
C ILE A 91 -5.84 4.24 -13.71
N VAL A 92 -6.90 4.94 -13.36
CA VAL A 92 -7.63 5.82 -14.28
C VAL A 92 -6.96 7.18 -14.30
N TYR A 93 -6.43 7.54 -15.47
CA TYR A 93 -5.79 8.83 -15.70
C TYR A 93 -6.85 9.95 -15.70
N PRO A 94 -6.80 10.91 -14.76
CA PRO A 94 -7.87 11.88 -14.58
C PRO A 94 -7.87 12.94 -15.69
N ARG A 95 -9.07 13.35 -16.14
CA ARG A 95 -9.23 14.37 -17.20
C ARG A 95 -8.59 15.72 -16.88
N ILE A 96 -8.44 16.06 -15.60
CA ILE A 96 -7.86 17.33 -15.14
C ILE A 96 -6.38 17.23 -14.77
N GLY A 97 -5.82 16.02 -14.72
CA GLY A 97 -4.41 15.79 -14.40
C GLY A 97 -3.52 15.97 -15.62
N ARG A 98 -2.34 16.53 -15.42
CA ARG A 98 -1.33 16.76 -16.46
C ARG A 98 -0.04 15.99 -16.24
N SER A 99 0.31 15.73 -14.98
CA SER A 99 1.51 14.98 -14.59
C SER A 99 1.12 14.01 -13.49
N ILE A 100 0.86 12.77 -13.90
CA ILE A 100 0.59 11.68 -12.97
C ILE A 100 1.88 10.92 -12.73
N ILE A 101 2.24 10.74 -11.47
CA ILE A 101 3.45 10.04 -11.06
C ILE A 101 3.10 8.80 -10.25
N HIS A 102 3.94 7.78 -10.37
CA HIS A 102 3.91 6.66 -9.43
C HIS A 102 4.67 7.03 -8.15
N GLU A 103 4.29 6.41 -7.05
CA GLU A 103 5.02 6.47 -5.78
C GLU A 103 5.02 5.05 -5.20
N ALA A 104 6.04 4.26 -5.50
CA ALA A 104 6.16 2.87 -5.08
C ALA A 104 6.63 2.79 -3.61
N GLU A 105 5.83 2.14 -2.76
CA GLU A 105 6.03 2.14 -1.30
C GLU A 105 5.81 0.74 -0.68
N VAL A 106 6.34 0.59 0.54
CA VAL A 106 5.95 -0.51 1.43
C VAL A 106 4.72 -0.08 2.22
N GLY A 107 3.64 -0.86 2.14
CA GLY A 107 2.46 -0.68 2.97
C GLY A 107 2.57 -1.49 4.25
N ILE A 108 2.57 -0.83 5.41
CA ILE A 108 2.56 -1.48 6.72
C ILE A 108 1.12 -1.85 7.08
N VAL A 109 0.83 -3.13 7.29
CA VAL A 109 -0.52 -3.60 7.59
C VAL A 109 -0.68 -3.83 9.08
N ILE A 110 -1.66 -3.20 9.69
CA ILE A 110 -1.93 -3.29 11.12
C ILE A 110 -2.68 -4.60 11.43
N GLY A 111 -2.21 -5.36 12.42
CA GLY A 111 -2.84 -6.60 12.88
C GLY A 111 -3.66 -6.43 14.16
N ARG A 112 -3.34 -5.43 14.99
CA ARG A 112 -4.01 -5.22 16.29
C ARG A 112 -4.37 -3.76 16.46
N ARG A 113 -5.46 -3.50 17.19
CA ARG A 113 -5.88 -2.12 17.47
C ARG A 113 -4.81 -1.40 18.27
N ALA A 114 -4.31 -0.27 17.77
CA ALA A 114 -3.30 0.56 18.42
C ALA A 114 -3.78 2.00 18.63
N ARG A 115 -3.41 2.61 19.76
CA ARG A 115 -3.62 4.03 20.06
C ARG A 115 -2.64 4.48 21.13
N HIS A 116 -1.95 5.59 20.91
CA HIS A 116 -0.94 6.14 21.83
C HIS A 116 0.10 5.09 22.27
N ILE A 117 0.57 4.27 21.34
CA ILE A 117 1.52 3.20 21.66
C ILE A 117 2.96 3.71 21.53
N SER A 118 3.86 3.18 22.36
CA SER A 118 5.27 3.53 22.26
C SER A 118 5.94 2.90 21.03
N VAL A 119 7.03 3.51 20.56
CA VAL A 119 7.87 2.96 19.49
C VAL A 119 8.34 1.54 19.82
N SER A 120 8.69 1.27 21.09
CA SER A 120 9.13 -0.06 21.53
C SER A 120 8.07 -1.15 21.43
N GLU A 121 6.79 -0.79 21.48
CA GLU A 121 5.67 -1.74 21.39
C GLU A 121 5.13 -1.85 19.96
N ALA A 122 5.49 -0.93 19.06
CA ALA A 122 4.87 -0.75 17.75
C ALA A 122 4.84 -2.02 16.89
N MET A 123 5.92 -2.79 16.90
CA MET A 123 6.04 -4.01 16.10
C MET A 123 5.06 -5.11 16.52
N GLU A 124 4.55 -5.11 17.76
CA GLU A 124 3.52 -6.06 18.22
C GLU A 124 2.16 -5.85 17.56
N TYR A 125 1.97 -4.71 16.89
CA TYR A 125 0.71 -4.32 16.25
C TYR A 125 0.75 -4.46 14.72
N VAL A 126 1.91 -4.78 14.15
CA VAL A 126 2.09 -4.99 12.71
C VAL A 126 1.75 -6.45 12.35
N LEU A 127 0.82 -6.64 11.42
CA LEU A 127 0.53 -7.96 10.84
C LEU A 127 1.62 -8.38 9.83
N GLY A 128 2.01 -7.44 8.97
CA GLY A 128 2.92 -7.68 7.86
C GLY A 128 2.94 -6.50 6.90
N TYR A 129 3.34 -6.77 5.67
CA TYR A 129 3.60 -5.75 4.67
C TYR A 129 2.96 -6.09 3.33
N THR A 130 2.68 -5.08 2.50
CA THR A 130 2.18 -5.21 1.13
C THR A 130 2.90 -4.21 0.22
N CYS A 131 2.77 -4.34 -1.10
CA CYS A 131 3.15 -3.25 -2.00
C CYS A 131 2.04 -2.19 -2.03
N VAL A 132 2.42 -0.93 -2.19
CA VAL A 132 1.50 0.20 -2.43
C VAL A 132 2.05 1.05 -3.57
N ASN A 133 1.16 1.57 -4.42
CA ASN A 133 1.47 2.69 -5.30
C ASN A 133 0.66 3.92 -4.84
N ASP A 134 1.30 4.91 -4.26
CA ASP A 134 0.65 6.14 -3.78
C ASP A 134 0.60 7.22 -4.88
N VAL A 135 -0.13 6.90 -5.95
CA VAL A 135 -0.22 7.70 -7.17
C VAL A 135 -0.61 9.16 -6.87
N SER A 136 0.06 10.08 -7.56
CA SER A 136 -0.12 11.52 -7.40
C SER A 136 -0.34 12.25 -8.71
N ALA A 137 -1.21 13.26 -8.70
CA ALA A 137 -1.23 14.32 -9.72
C ALA A 137 -0.31 15.46 -9.26
N ARG A 138 0.95 15.41 -9.68
CA ARG A 138 2.06 16.18 -9.10
C ARG A 138 1.85 17.69 -9.18
N GLU A 139 1.34 18.17 -10.30
CA GLU A 139 1.10 19.60 -10.54
C GLU A 139 0.01 20.17 -9.63
N LEU A 140 -0.90 19.33 -9.11
CA LEU A 140 -2.00 19.79 -8.28
C LEU A 140 -1.58 20.09 -6.84
N ALA A 141 -0.43 19.55 -6.39
CA ALA A 141 0.07 19.71 -5.02
C ALA A 141 0.29 21.18 -4.62
N THR A 142 0.67 22.04 -5.58
CA THR A 142 0.93 23.48 -5.36
C THR A 142 -0.14 24.39 -5.97
N SER A 143 -1.06 23.83 -6.78
CA SER A 143 -2.05 24.61 -7.52
C SER A 143 -3.20 25.14 -6.67
N ASP A 144 -3.47 24.51 -5.53
CA ASP A 144 -4.45 25.02 -4.57
C ASP A 144 -3.79 26.08 -3.69
N LEU A 145 -4.42 27.26 -3.62
CA LEU A 145 -3.96 28.43 -2.87
C LEU A 145 -3.80 28.21 -1.35
N GLY A 146 -4.10 27.00 -0.85
CA GLY A 146 -3.82 26.59 0.53
C GLY A 146 -2.62 25.66 0.56
N ALA A 147 -1.46 26.16 0.96
CA ALA A 147 -0.20 25.44 1.17
C ALA A 147 -0.38 23.99 1.69
N GLY A 148 -0.42 23.01 0.79
CA GLY A 148 -0.53 21.58 1.14
C GLY A 148 -1.92 21.07 1.56
N THR A 149 -2.98 21.84 1.36
CA THR A 149 -4.37 21.45 1.73
C THR A 149 -5.17 20.83 0.59
N SER A 150 -4.58 20.72 -0.61
CA SER A 150 -5.25 20.10 -1.74
C SER A 150 -5.51 18.63 -1.47
N MET A 151 -6.77 18.20 -1.55
CA MET A 151 -7.09 16.78 -1.64
C MET A 151 -6.77 16.23 -3.04
N ARG A 152 -6.85 17.08 -4.08
CA ARG A 152 -6.90 16.65 -5.49
C ARG A 152 -5.67 15.87 -5.92
N TRP A 153 -4.49 16.22 -5.44
CA TRP A 153 -3.26 15.55 -5.86
C TRP A 153 -3.15 14.08 -5.45
N LYS A 154 -3.84 13.63 -4.38
CA LYS A 154 -3.74 12.25 -3.84
C LYS A 154 -5.06 11.46 -3.85
N HIS A 155 -6.16 12.06 -4.29
CA HIS A 155 -7.50 11.54 -4.02
C HIS A 155 -8.34 11.19 -5.25
N PHE A 156 -7.78 11.18 -6.47
CA PHE A 156 -8.56 10.60 -7.57
C PHE A 156 -8.89 9.13 -7.28
N ASP A 157 -10.04 8.67 -7.74
CA ASP A 157 -10.35 7.24 -7.69
C ASP A 157 -9.22 6.47 -8.36
N THR A 158 -8.94 5.25 -7.89
CA THR A 158 -7.83 4.38 -8.35
C THR A 158 -6.39 4.83 -8.02
N PHE A 159 -6.17 5.94 -7.30
CA PHE A 159 -4.82 6.45 -6.96
C PHE A 159 -4.14 5.77 -5.75
N CYS A 160 -4.64 4.63 -5.29
CA CYS A 160 -4.04 3.81 -4.24
C CYS A 160 -4.08 2.32 -4.58
N PRO A 161 -3.34 1.86 -5.60
CA PRO A 161 -3.10 0.44 -5.73
C PRO A 161 -2.46 -0.16 -4.47
N ILE A 162 -3.00 -1.28 -3.99
CA ILE A 162 -2.47 -2.05 -2.85
C ILE A 162 -2.53 -3.54 -3.20
N GLY A 163 -1.43 -4.27 -2.99
CA GLY A 163 -1.39 -5.72 -3.17
C GLY A 163 0.02 -6.27 -3.41
N PRO A 164 0.15 -7.46 -4.04
CA PRO A 164 -0.94 -8.39 -4.41
C PRO A 164 -1.57 -9.11 -3.20
N TRP A 165 -0.89 -9.11 -2.07
CA TRP A 165 -1.29 -9.74 -0.80
C TRP A 165 -0.48 -9.15 0.35
N ILE A 166 -0.82 -9.54 1.58
CA ILE A 166 -0.07 -9.20 2.79
C ILE A 166 0.95 -10.30 3.06
N THR A 167 2.22 -9.97 3.18
CA THR A 167 3.26 -10.90 3.60
C THR A 167 3.66 -10.66 5.05
N THR A 168 3.56 -11.71 5.86
CA THR A 168 3.97 -11.70 7.28
C THR A 168 5.38 -12.23 7.46
N GLY A 169 6.04 -11.81 8.55
CA GLY A 169 7.36 -12.33 8.97
C GLY A 169 8.56 -11.73 8.23
N LEU A 170 8.39 -10.58 7.58
CA LEU A 170 9.49 -9.81 6.98
C LEU A 170 10.01 -8.75 7.96
N ASP A 171 11.21 -8.26 7.70
CA ASP A 171 11.75 -7.03 8.31
C ASP A 171 11.42 -5.84 7.40
N GLY A 172 10.44 -5.03 7.80
CA GLY A 172 9.96 -3.90 6.99
C GLY A 172 10.96 -2.76 6.80
N ASP A 173 12.01 -2.69 7.63
CA ASP A 173 13.02 -1.62 7.58
C ASP A 173 14.19 -1.96 6.64
N ASN A 174 14.16 -3.11 5.97
CA ASN A 174 15.23 -3.53 5.05
C ASN A 174 14.70 -4.38 3.89
N LEU A 175 13.84 -3.78 3.06
CA LEU A 175 13.26 -4.38 1.86
C LEU A 175 13.65 -3.56 0.63
N GLN A 176 14.12 -4.21 -0.43
CA GLN A 176 14.24 -3.55 -1.72
C GLN A 176 12.86 -3.21 -2.29
N ILE A 177 12.78 -2.04 -2.94
CA ILE A 177 11.58 -1.46 -3.55
C ILE A 177 11.94 -1.08 -4.99
N GLN A 178 11.25 -1.67 -5.95
CA GLN A 178 11.44 -1.37 -7.37
C GLN A 178 10.11 -0.95 -8.01
N CYS A 179 10.19 0.07 -8.87
CA CYS A 179 9.10 0.42 -9.76
C CYS A 179 9.53 0.20 -11.21
N ARG A 180 8.71 -0.51 -11.98
CA ARG A 180 8.86 -0.65 -13.42
C ARG A 180 7.68 -0.03 -14.15
N VAL A 181 7.97 0.62 -15.27
CA VAL A 181 6.96 1.08 -16.23
C VAL A 181 7.22 0.37 -17.55
N ASN A 182 6.25 -0.41 -18.03
CA ASN A 182 6.37 -1.23 -19.24
C ASN A 182 7.60 -2.18 -19.20
N GLY A 183 7.88 -2.73 -18.01
CA GLY A 183 9.02 -3.62 -17.77
C GLY A 183 10.38 -2.94 -17.63
N GLN A 184 10.46 -1.60 -17.75
CA GLN A 184 11.69 -0.84 -17.52
C GLN A 184 11.73 -0.32 -16.09
N THR A 185 12.80 -0.61 -15.35
CA THR A 185 13.01 -0.05 -14.00
C THR A 185 13.21 1.45 -14.08
N VAL A 186 12.28 2.21 -13.51
CA VAL A 186 12.30 3.68 -13.43
C VAL A 186 12.64 4.16 -12.02
N MET A 187 12.46 3.30 -11.01
CA MET A 187 12.87 3.56 -9.64
C MET A 187 13.41 2.28 -9.00
N ASP A 188 14.50 2.42 -8.26
CA ASP A 188 15.15 1.36 -7.48
C ASP A 188 15.64 1.98 -6.15
N GLY A 189 15.15 1.47 -5.02
CA GLY A 189 15.39 2.01 -3.68
C GLY A 189 15.15 0.97 -2.60
N SER A 190 15.30 1.36 -1.33
CA SER A 190 15.17 0.43 -0.19
C SER A 190 14.43 1.08 0.97
N SER A 191 13.65 0.30 1.72
CA SER A 191 13.05 0.76 2.98
C SER A 191 14.09 1.09 4.06
N SER A 192 15.32 0.60 3.94
CA SER A 192 16.44 1.01 4.82
C SER A 192 16.83 2.47 4.68
N GLY A 193 16.36 3.15 3.63
CA GLY A 193 16.55 4.58 3.41
C GLY A 193 15.50 5.47 4.08
N MET A 194 14.52 4.89 4.79
CA MET A 194 13.50 5.67 5.49
C MET A 194 14.13 6.54 6.59
N ILE A 195 13.63 7.78 6.72
CA ILE A 195 14.05 8.72 7.79
C ILE A 195 13.47 8.27 9.14
N TRP A 196 12.23 7.79 9.12
CA TRP A 196 11.49 7.22 10.25
C TRP A 196 11.13 5.77 9.91
N ASN A 197 11.55 4.85 10.78
CA ASN A 197 11.37 3.41 10.59
C ASN A 197 9.91 2.97 10.85
N VAL A 198 9.58 1.71 10.55
CA VAL A 198 8.22 1.15 10.72
C VAL A 198 7.67 1.41 12.12
N ALA A 199 8.48 1.18 13.16
CA ALA A 199 8.05 1.34 14.55
C ALA A 199 7.72 2.80 14.89
N GLU A 200 8.54 3.74 14.42
CA GLU A 200 8.32 5.19 14.56
C GLU A 200 7.05 5.63 13.83
N LEU A 201 6.84 5.17 12.59
CA LEU A 201 5.64 5.50 11.79
C LEU A 201 4.36 5.02 12.47
N VAL A 202 4.32 3.77 12.92
CA VAL A 202 3.14 3.19 13.58
C VAL A 202 2.84 3.92 14.89
N SER A 203 3.85 4.17 15.72
CA SER A 203 3.70 4.95 16.95
C SER A 203 3.18 6.36 16.66
N TRP A 204 3.81 7.07 15.71
CA TRP A 204 3.43 8.43 15.30
C TRP A 204 1.99 8.54 14.82
N VAL A 205 1.54 7.65 13.93
CA VAL A 205 0.16 7.65 13.45
C VAL A 205 -0.81 7.30 14.58
N SER A 206 -0.40 6.41 15.50
CA SER A 206 -1.22 6.03 16.66
C SER A 206 -1.45 7.18 17.65
N GLU A 207 -0.59 8.19 17.66
CA GLU A 207 -0.79 9.41 18.47
C GLU A 207 -1.97 10.24 17.95
N VAL A 208 -2.07 10.34 16.62
CA VAL A 208 -3.10 11.12 15.94
C VAL A 208 -4.45 10.39 15.93
N MET A 209 -4.45 9.10 15.59
CA MET A 209 -5.67 8.31 15.40
C MET A 209 -5.53 6.87 15.87
N ALA A 210 -6.65 6.23 16.23
CA ALA A 210 -6.62 4.80 16.51
C ALA A 210 -6.42 4.03 15.21
N LEU A 211 -5.45 3.13 15.17
CA LEU A 211 -5.24 2.16 14.10
C LEU A 211 -6.06 0.90 14.40
N ASN A 212 -6.67 0.31 13.39
CA ASN A 212 -7.48 -0.90 13.48
C ASN A 212 -6.82 -2.04 12.69
N PRO A 213 -7.07 -3.32 13.05
CA PRO A 213 -6.67 -4.46 12.24
C PRO A 213 -7.15 -4.30 10.79
N GLY A 214 -6.23 -4.36 9.83
CA GLY A 214 -6.46 -4.19 8.39
C GLY A 214 -6.18 -2.77 7.86
N ASP A 215 -5.92 -1.79 8.71
CA ASP A 215 -5.44 -0.48 8.24
C ASP A 215 -4.06 -0.63 7.59
N VAL A 216 -3.79 0.18 6.57
CA VAL A 216 -2.53 0.15 5.81
C VAL A 216 -1.87 1.52 5.87
N ILE A 217 -0.61 1.59 6.29
CA ILE A 217 0.21 2.81 6.33
C ILE A 217 1.23 2.74 5.20
N PRO A 218 1.00 3.41 4.05
CA PRO A 218 2.03 3.65 3.04
C PRO A 218 3.20 4.43 3.67
N SER A 219 4.42 3.89 3.57
CA SER A 219 5.58 4.36 4.34
C SER A 219 6.32 5.56 3.73
N GLY A 220 5.90 6.03 2.56
CA GLY A 220 6.63 6.98 1.73
C GLY A 220 7.43 6.29 0.62
N CYS A 221 7.86 7.09 -0.35
CA CYS A 221 8.50 6.62 -1.58
C CYS A 221 9.94 7.17 -1.75
N PRO A 222 10.92 6.34 -2.13
CA PRO A 222 12.30 6.79 -2.36
C PRO A 222 12.51 7.54 -3.69
N GLY A 223 11.58 7.45 -4.64
CA GLY A 223 11.70 8.09 -5.95
C GLY A 223 10.45 7.98 -6.81
N VAL A 224 10.26 8.94 -7.72
CA VAL A 224 9.03 9.06 -8.52
C VAL A 224 9.37 9.27 -9.98
N ASP A 225 8.50 8.79 -10.86
CA ASP A 225 8.55 9.08 -12.30
C ASP A 225 7.12 9.20 -12.85
N GLU A 226 6.98 9.82 -14.01
CA GLU A 226 5.70 9.99 -14.69
C GLU A 226 5.18 8.66 -15.25
N ILE A 227 3.86 8.51 -15.20
CA ILE A 227 3.13 7.40 -15.82
C ILE A 227 2.08 7.96 -16.76
N ASN A 228 1.81 7.26 -17.86
CA ASN A 228 0.97 7.73 -18.95
C ASN A 228 -0.11 6.71 -19.31
N VAL A 229 -1.18 7.17 -19.96
CA VAL A 229 -2.21 6.28 -20.53
C VAL A 229 -1.56 5.25 -21.45
N GLY A 230 -1.85 3.97 -21.22
CA GLY A 230 -1.29 2.84 -21.96
C GLY A 230 -0.11 2.16 -21.26
N ASP A 231 0.44 2.77 -20.21
CA ASP A 231 1.51 2.15 -19.42
C ASP A 231 1.00 1.01 -18.53
N THR A 232 1.90 0.10 -18.18
CA THR A 232 1.73 -0.81 -17.04
C THR A 232 2.76 -0.47 -15.98
N VAL A 233 2.29 -0.14 -14.77
CA VAL A 233 3.12 0.18 -13.61
C VAL A 233 3.22 -1.04 -12.71
N GLU A 234 4.42 -1.45 -12.36
CA GLU A 234 4.70 -2.57 -11.49
C GLU A 234 5.50 -2.11 -10.27
N VAL A 235 4.91 -2.25 -9.08
CA VAL A 235 5.61 -2.07 -7.80
C VAL A 235 6.00 -3.43 -7.27
N GLU A 236 7.29 -3.66 -7.08
CA GLU A 236 7.81 -4.87 -6.48
C GLU A 236 8.51 -4.54 -5.16
N VAL A 237 8.15 -5.28 -4.12
CA VAL A 237 8.81 -5.21 -2.81
C VAL A 237 9.38 -6.59 -2.50
N GLU A 238 10.65 -6.61 -2.09
CA GLU A 238 11.39 -7.83 -1.76
C GLU A 238 10.63 -8.70 -0.76
N GLY A 239 10.54 -10.00 -1.04
CA GLY A 239 9.85 -10.97 -0.20
C GLY A 239 8.32 -10.90 -0.25
N ILE A 240 7.72 -9.86 -0.84
CA ILE A 240 6.27 -9.74 -1.00
C ILE A 240 5.83 -10.26 -2.36
N GLY A 241 6.35 -9.69 -3.44
CA GLY A 241 5.92 -9.95 -4.82
C GLY A 241 5.64 -8.65 -5.57
N THR A 242 4.86 -8.73 -6.64
CA THR A 242 4.63 -7.59 -7.55
C THR A 242 3.16 -7.19 -7.60
N LEU A 243 2.90 -5.90 -7.40
CA LEU A 243 1.64 -5.22 -7.67
C LEU A 243 1.71 -4.59 -9.06
N SER A 244 0.87 -5.04 -9.99
CA SER A 244 0.85 -4.54 -11.37
C SER A 244 -0.48 -3.86 -11.66
N ASN A 245 -0.46 -2.69 -12.29
CA ASN A 245 -1.65 -1.93 -12.62
C ASN A 245 -1.49 -1.26 -13.99
N PRO A 246 -2.38 -1.52 -14.97
CA PRO A 246 -2.38 -0.77 -16.22
C PRO A 246 -2.91 0.65 -15.98
N VAL A 247 -2.49 1.61 -16.81
CA VAL A 247 -2.96 2.99 -16.79
C VAL A 247 -3.93 3.19 -17.95
N ALA A 248 -5.17 3.55 -17.64
CA ALA A 248 -6.25 3.71 -18.61
C ALA A 248 -6.73 5.16 -18.70
N ALA A 249 -7.23 5.57 -19.86
CA ALA A 249 -7.94 6.84 -19.98
C ALA A 249 -9.28 6.79 -19.24
N ASP A 250 -9.70 7.92 -18.66
CA ASP A 250 -11.05 8.13 -18.16
C ASP A 250 -12.04 8.22 -19.35
N VAL A 251 -12.94 7.23 -19.47
CA VAL A 251 -13.96 7.10 -20.53
C VAL A 251 -15.31 7.65 -20.10
#